data_AF-G4D6J2-F1
#
_entry.id   AF-G4D6J2-F1
#
_cell.length_a   1.000
_cell.length_b   1.000
_cell.length_c   1.000
_cell.angle_alpha   90.00
_cell.angle_beta   90.00
_cell.angle_gamma   90.00
#
_symmetry.space_group_name_H-M   'P 1'
#
loop_
_entity.id
_entity.type
_entity.pdbx_description
1 polymer ?
#
loop_
_entity_poly.entity_id
_entity_poly.type
_entity_poly.pdbx_seq_one_letter_code
_entity_poly.pdbx_strand_id
1 'polypeptide(L)'
;MSEKGASNLSKAIFSRTILSFTKLFPPMIAFAFLFQYLGGLEGVKSQVNLTLTNYLVIIAVMLIVMFIVARWDYKRLYTNVYMESANIRIDVANRLKKLPLSYFGKRDLTDIATTMMDDITLYEQIFSHSVPHIYATAISTVIISVMILIYNWKMGLATIWVMPISLLVAYLAKKMQKKSLNKWVKSSREVFDDLQENIEQISEIKSYNLEKNHLINSIRCLINLRKIR
;
A
#
# COMPACT_ATOMS: atom_id res chain seq x y z
N MET A 1 7.74 -19.96 1.05
CA MET A 1 6.43 -19.85 1.74
C MET A 1 6.00 -21.25 2.12
N SER A 2 5.47 -21.46 3.33
CA SER A 2 4.82 -22.72 3.71
C SER A 2 3.57 -22.93 2.85
N GLU A 3 3.22 -24.18 2.51
CA GLU A 3 1.99 -24.52 1.75
C GLU A 3 0.73 -23.88 2.37
N LYS A 4 0.71 -23.76 3.70
CA LYS A 4 -0.38 -23.11 4.45
C LYS A 4 -0.50 -21.61 4.15
N GLY A 5 0.63 -20.92 3.99
CA GLY A 5 0.67 -19.49 3.66
C GLY A 5 0.11 -19.18 2.27
N ALA A 6 0.40 -20.02 1.28
CA ALA A 6 -0.11 -19.86 -0.08
C ALA A 6 -1.63 -20.07 -0.18
N SER A 7 -2.17 -21.09 0.50
CA SER A 7 -3.62 -21.33 0.57
C SER A 7 -4.36 -20.18 1.25
N ASN A 8 -3.80 -19.63 2.34
CA ASN A 8 -4.38 -18.50 3.04
C ASN A 8 -4.36 -17.22 2.20
N LEU A 9 -3.27 -16.99 1.45
CA LEU A 9 -3.17 -15.86 0.53
C LEU A 9 -4.23 -15.94 -0.58
N SER A 10 -4.45 -17.12 -1.17
CA SER A 10 -5.48 -17.33 -2.19
C SER A 10 -6.89 -17.04 -1.64
N LYS A 11 -7.20 -17.53 -0.43
CA LYS A 11 -8.49 -17.25 0.24
C LYS A 11 -8.68 -15.76 0.55
N ALA A 12 -7.60 -15.07 0.93
CA ALA A 12 -7.60 -13.63 1.15
C ALA A 12 -7.87 -12.84 -0.14
N ILE A 13 -7.23 -13.21 -1.24
CA ILE A 13 -7.46 -12.60 -2.56
C ILE A 13 -8.92 -12.78 -2.97
N PHE A 14 -9.47 -14.00 -2.83
CA PHE A 14 -10.86 -14.28 -3.18
C PHE A 14 -11.86 -13.46 -2.35
N SER A 15 -11.68 -13.42 -1.03
CA SER A 15 -12.52 -12.62 -0.12
C SER A 15 -12.46 -11.12 -0.49
N ARG A 16 -11.27 -10.62 -0.79
CA ARG A 16 -11.07 -9.21 -1.15
C ARG A 16 -11.71 -8.88 -2.51
N THR A 17 -11.70 -9.81 -3.46
CA THR A 17 -12.42 -9.67 -4.73
C THR A 17 -13.93 -9.58 -4.51
N ILE A 18 -14.51 -10.41 -3.64
CA ILE A 18 -15.94 -10.32 -3.27
C ILE A 18 -16.27 -8.96 -2.64
N LEU A 19 -15.40 -8.47 -1.75
CA LEU A 19 -15.56 -7.14 -1.16
C LEU A 19 -15.53 -6.04 -2.22
N SER A 20 -14.69 -6.15 -3.25
CA SER A 20 -14.66 -5.18 -4.36
C SER A 20 -15.98 -5.15 -5.13
N PHE A 21 -16.62 -6.30 -5.41
CA PHE A 21 -17.96 -6.32 -6.00
C PHE A 21 -19.00 -5.69 -5.08
N THR A 22 -18.89 -5.95 -3.78
CA THR A 22 -19.77 -5.39 -2.77
C THR A 22 -19.72 -3.85 -2.73
N LYS A 23 -18.59 -3.25 -3.13
CA LYS A 23 -18.45 -1.78 -3.26
C LYS A 23 -19.14 -1.19 -4.50
N LEU A 24 -19.59 -2.01 -5.47
CA LEU A 24 -20.31 -1.54 -6.66
C LEU A 24 -21.80 -1.28 -6.40
N PHE A 25 -22.34 -1.84 -5.31
CA PHE A 25 -23.77 -1.71 -5.03
C PHE A 25 -24.22 -0.29 -4.63
N PRO A 26 -23.49 0.48 -3.80
CA PRO A 26 -23.89 1.86 -3.47
C PRO A 26 -24.06 2.77 -4.71
N PRO A 27 -23.11 2.84 -5.67
CA PRO A 27 -23.34 3.64 -6.86
C PRO A 27 -24.47 3.08 -7.74
N MET A 28 -24.69 1.75 -7.78
CA MET A 28 -25.81 1.16 -8.52
C MET A 28 -27.16 1.66 -8.00
N ILE A 29 -27.37 1.70 -6.68
CA ILE A 29 -28.61 2.23 -6.07
C ILE A 29 -28.75 3.72 -6.34
N ALA A 30 -27.65 4.48 -6.21
CA ALA A 30 -27.66 5.91 -6.49
C ALA A 30 -28.07 6.19 -7.95
N PHE A 31 -27.53 5.44 -8.91
CA PHE A 31 -27.93 5.55 -10.31
C PHE A 31 -29.39 5.14 -10.52
N ALA A 32 -29.85 4.04 -9.92
CA ALA A 32 -31.25 3.61 -10.02
C ALA A 32 -32.22 4.69 -9.48
N PHE A 33 -31.88 5.30 -8.34
CA PHE A 33 -32.63 6.43 -7.79
C PHE A 33 -32.64 7.63 -8.74
N LEU A 34 -31.48 8.01 -9.27
CA LEU A 34 -31.37 9.11 -10.24
C LEU A 34 -32.21 8.84 -11.49
N PHE A 35 -32.11 7.66 -12.11
CA PHE A 35 -32.89 7.32 -13.30
C PHE A 35 -34.39 7.29 -13.03
N GLN A 36 -34.83 6.88 -11.84
CA GLN A 36 -36.25 6.87 -11.48
C GLN A 36 -36.82 8.29 -11.26
N TYR A 37 -36.07 9.17 -10.58
CA TYR A 37 -36.53 10.54 -10.31
C TYR A 37 -36.35 11.49 -11.51
N LEU A 38 -35.25 11.37 -12.27
CA LEU A 38 -35.02 12.17 -13.47
C LEU A 38 -35.82 11.64 -14.67
N GLY A 39 -35.87 10.32 -14.86
CA GLY A 39 -36.62 9.69 -15.96
C GLY A 39 -38.14 9.86 -15.83
N GLY A 40 -38.65 10.04 -14.61
CA GLY A 40 -40.04 10.44 -14.36
C GLY A 40 -40.39 11.84 -14.88
N LEU A 41 -39.40 12.74 -15.02
CA LEU A 41 -39.59 14.08 -15.60
C LEU A 41 -39.55 14.06 -17.14
N GLU A 42 -38.85 13.10 -17.74
CA GLU A 42 -38.70 12.95 -19.21
C GLU A 42 -39.68 11.94 -19.83
N GLY A 43 -40.59 11.33 -19.05
CA GLY A 43 -41.60 10.39 -19.57
C GLY A 43 -41.05 9.00 -19.93
N VAL A 44 -39.81 8.68 -19.55
CA VAL A 44 -39.21 7.35 -19.72
C VAL A 44 -39.72 6.45 -18.59
N LYS A 45 -40.54 5.45 -18.92
CA LYS A 45 -41.08 4.49 -17.95
C LYS A 45 -39.94 3.70 -17.29
N SER A 46 -39.63 4.03 -16.04
CA SER A 46 -38.77 3.21 -15.19
C SER A 46 -39.47 1.87 -14.90
N GLN A 47 -38.77 0.76 -15.13
CA GLN A 47 -39.29 -0.59 -14.93
C GLN A 47 -39.50 -0.94 -13.44
N VAL A 48 -39.04 -0.09 -12.52
CA VAL A 48 -39.14 -0.31 -11.07
C VAL A 48 -39.71 0.95 -10.41
N ASN A 49 -40.98 0.90 -10.00
CA ASN A 49 -41.60 1.93 -9.17
C ASN A 49 -41.37 1.57 -7.69
N LEU A 50 -40.19 1.91 -7.16
CA LEU A 50 -39.91 1.72 -5.73
C LEU A 50 -40.31 2.98 -4.94
N THR A 51 -41.11 2.80 -3.90
CA THR A 51 -41.43 3.84 -2.91
C THR A 51 -40.16 4.21 -2.13
N LEU A 52 -40.07 5.46 -1.65
CA LEU A 52 -38.94 5.97 -0.85
C LEU A 52 -38.58 5.05 0.33
N THR A 53 -39.58 4.44 0.97
CA THR A 53 -39.41 3.47 2.06
C THR A 53 -38.67 2.20 1.63
N ASN A 54 -38.91 1.69 0.41
CA ASN A 54 -38.23 0.50 -0.10
C ASN A 54 -36.76 0.79 -0.42
N TYR A 55 -36.43 2.00 -0.89
CA TYR A 55 -35.03 2.42 -1.05
C TYR A 55 -34.29 2.46 0.28
N LEU A 56 -34.91 3.02 1.34
CA LEU A 56 -34.31 3.06 2.67
C LEU A 56 -34.05 1.66 3.23
N VAL A 57 -34.98 0.72 3.02
CA VAL A 57 -34.81 -0.68 3.43
C VAL A 57 -33.69 -1.37 2.64
N ILE A 58 -33.62 -1.17 1.32
CA ILE A 58 -32.55 -1.75 0.48
C ILE A 58 -31.18 -1.20 0.90
N ILE A 59 -31.07 0.11 1.15
CA ILE A 59 -29.84 0.74 1.63
C ILE A 59 -29.44 0.15 3.00
N ALA A 60 -30.38 0.03 3.94
CA ALA A 60 -30.10 -0.51 5.27
C ALA A 60 -29.65 -1.98 5.22
N VAL A 61 -30.34 -2.84 4.45
CA VAL A 61 -29.97 -4.24 4.25
C VAL A 61 -28.59 -4.35 3.59
N MET A 62 -28.30 -3.52 2.60
CA MET A 62 -26.98 -3.51 1.98
C MET A 62 -25.87 -3.05 2.90
N LEU A 63 -26.08 -2.03 3.73
CA LEU A 63 -25.09 -1.62 4.72
C LEU A 63 -24.75 -2.77 5.67
N ILE A 64 -25.74 -3.55 6.08
CA ILE A 64 -25.55 -4.74 6.90
C ILE A 64 -24.75 -5.81 6.14
N VAL A 65 -25.09 -6.09 4.88
CA VAL A 65 -24.35 -7.05 4.03
C VAL A 65 -22.90 -6.59 3.82
N MET A 66 -22.67 -5.32 3.50
CA MET A 66 -21.33 -4.74 3.37
C MET A 66 -20.52 -4.91 4.66
N PHE A 67 -21.16 -4.65 5.81
CA PHE A 67 -20.51 -4.81 7.11
C PHE A 67 -20.12 -6.26 7.38
N ILE A 68 -21.00 -7.22 7.09
CA ILE A 68 -20.73 -8.65 7.27
C ILE A 68 -19.59 -9.12 6.34
N VAL A 69 -19.63 -8.74 5.06
CA VAL A 69 -18.60 -9.11 4.08
C VAL A 69 -17.26 -8.47 4.46
N ALA A 70 -17.24 -7.20 4.86
CA ALA A 70 -16.03 -6.53 5.32
C ALA A 70 -15.46 -7.17 6.60
N ARG A 71 -16.32 -7.55 7.54
CA ARG A 71 -15.92 -8.27 8.76
C ARG A 71 -15.32 -9.64 8.44
N TRP A 72 -15.91 -10.36 7.49
CA TRP A 72 -15.44 -11.67 7.06
C TRP A 72 -14.08 -11.59 6.37
N ASP A 73 -13.92 -10.61 5.48
CA ASP A 73 -12.65 -10.29 4.83
C ASP A 73 -11.57 -9.93 5.85
N TYR A 74 -11.89 -9.06 6.80
CA TYR A 74 -10.97 -8.65 7.84
C TYR A 74 -10.48 -9.84 8.68
N LYS A 75 -11.38 -10.74 9.11
CA LYS A 75 -11.03 -11.91 9.93
C LYS A 75 -10.18 -12.93 9.16
N ARG A 76 -10.49 -13.17 7.88
CA ARG A 76 -9.74 -14.09 7.02
C ARG A 76 -8.34 -13.58 6.68
N LEU A 77 -8.22 -12.27 6.46
CA LEU A 77 -6.99 -11.61 6.06
C LEU A 77 -6.03 -11.42 7.26
N TYR A 78 -6.52 -10.86 8.36
CA TYR A 78 -5.65 -10.49 9.48
C TYR A 78 -5.26 -11.69 10.34
N THR A 79 -6.20 -12.54 10.73
CA THR A 79 -5.91 -13.60 11.71
C THR A 79 -4.94 -14.66 11.16
N ASN A 80 -5.03 -14.99 9.87
CA ASN A 80 -4.20 -16.03 9.27
C ASN A 80 -2.77 -15.57 8.99
N VAL A 81 -2.58 -14.30 8.60
CA VAL A 81 -1.23 -13.79 8.31
C VAL A 81 -0.49 -13.44 9.59
N TYR A 82 -1.20 -12.96 10.62
CA TYR A 82 -0.60 -12.65 11.92
C TYR A 82 -0.08 -13.91 12.63
N MET A 83 -0.83 -15.01 12.58
CA MET A 83 -0.40 -16.32 13.11
C MET A 83 0.83 -16.86 12.39
N GLU A 84 0.89 -16.72 11.07
CA GLU A 84 2.04 -17.17 10.28
C GLU A 84 3.27 -16.28 10.55
N SER A 85 3.10 -14.96 10.68
CA SER A 85 4.20 -14.04 11.03
C SER A 85 4.80 -14.34 12.41
N ALA A 86 3.96 -14.65 13.40
CA ALA A 86 4.43 -15.05 14.72
C ALA A 86 5.32 -16.31 14.67
N ASN A 87 4.95 -17.31 13.87
CA ASN A 87 5.74 -18.53 13.68
C ASN A 87 7.08 -18.25 12.99
N ILE A 88 7.10 -17.35 11.99
CA ILE A 88 8.33 -16.94 11.30
C ILE A 88 9.30 -16.26 12.27
N ARG A 89 8.80 -15.36 13.14
CA ARG A 89 9.63 -14.71 14.17
C ARG A 89 10.24 -15.72 15.14
N ILE A 90 9.48 -16.72 15.56
CA ILE A 90 9.98 -17.78 16.45
C ILE A 90 11.04 -18.65 15.76
N ASP A 91 10.82 -19.05 14.49
CA ASP A 91 11.81 -19.84 13.73
C ASP A 91 13.12 -19.07 13.52
N VAL A 92 13.02 -17.78 13.20
CA VAL A 92 14.19 -16.91 13.03
C VAL A 92 14.95 -16.74 14.33
N ALA A 93 14.25 -16.48 15.45
CA ALA A 93 14.88 -16.41 16.77
C ALA A 93 15.60 -17.72 17.13
N ASN A 94 15.01 -18.86 16.79
CA ASN A 94 15.63 -20.18 17.02
C ASN A 94 16.83 -20.46 16.10
N ARG A 95 16.82 -19.97 14.86
CA ARG A 95 17.98 -20.04 13.95
C ARG A 95 19.11 -19.13 14.42
N LEU A 96 18.81 -17.94 14.91
CA LEU A 96 19.78 -17.01 15.48
C LEU A 96 20.51 -17.64 16.69
N LYS A 97 19.79 -18.39 17.53
CA LYS A 97 20.38 -19.13 18.66
C LYS A 97 21.35 -20.25 18.28
N LYS A 98 21.29 -20.76 17.04
CA LYS A 98 22.11 -21.91 16.57
C LYS A 98 23.38 -21.50 15.83
N LEU A 99 23.63 -20.20 15.66
CA LEU A 99 24.82 -19.71 14.96
C LEU A 99 26.08 -19.96 15.81
N PRO A 100 27.23 -20.34 15.19
CA PRO A 100 28.46 -20.66 15.89
C PRO A 100 29.17 -19.40 16.41
N LEU A 101 29.79 -19.48 17.60
CA LEU A 101 30.43 -18.35 18.31
C LEU A 101 31.45 -17.56 17.47
N SER A 102 32.06 -18.19 16.47
CA SER A 102 33.00 -17.56 15.53
C SER A 102 32.37 -16.47 14.65
N TYR A 103 31.04 -16.44 14.49
CA TYR A 103 30.32 -15.38 13.77
C TYR A 103 30.06 -14.13 14.65
N PHE A 104 30.27 -14.23 15.97
CA PHE A 104 29.92 -13.20 16.96
C PHE A 104 31.02 -12.15 17.16
N GLY A 105 32.22 -12.35 16.59
CA GLY A 105 33.34 -11.42 16.73
C GLY A 105 33.46 -10.37 15.61
N LYS A 106 32.65 -10.46 14.54
CA LYS A 106 32.81 -9.61 13.33
C LYS A 106 31.73 -8.54 13.13
N ARG A 107 30.57 -8.65 13.81
CA ARG A 107 29.44 -7.69 13.76
C ARG A 107 28.59 -7.80 15.03
N ASP A 108 27.96 -6.70 15.46
CA ASP A 108 27.05 -6.68 16.61
C ASP A 108 25.81 -7.57 16.35
N LEU A 109 25.63 -8.60 17.18
CA LEU A 109 24.51 -9.54 17.11
C LEU A 109 23.16 -8.81 17.20
N THR A 110 23.11 -7.76 18.02
CA THR A 110 21.94 -6.92 18.22
C THR A 110 21.53 -6.24 16.91
N ASP A 111 22.48 -5.74 16.12
CA ASP A 111 22.19 -5.09 14.84
C ASP A 111 21.66 -6.08 13.80
N ILE A 112 22.25 -7.29 13.73
CA ILE A 112 21.80 -8.33 12.80
C ILE A 112 20.40 -8.82 13.19
N ALA A 113 20.16 -9.10 14.47
CA ALA A 113 18.88 -9.56 14.96
C ALA A 113 17.79 -8.50 14.76
N THR A 114 18.11 -7.22 15.03
CA THR A 114 17.17 -6.10 14.86
C THR A 114 16.85 -5.88 13.38
N THR A 115 17.86 -5.81 12.52
CA THR A 115 17.65 -5.67 11.06
C THR A 115 16.82 -6.83 10.49
N MET A 116 17.11 -8.06 10.92
CA MET A 116 16.36 -9.23 10.47
C MET A 116 14.91 -9.21 10.97
N MET A 117 14.66 -8.74 12.19
CA MET A 117 13.31 -8.59 12.75
C MET A 117 12.52 -7.48 12.04
N ASP A 118 13.19 -6.39 11.65
CA ASP A 118 12.60 -5.30 10.87
C ASP A 118 12.23 -5.78 9.46
N ASP A 119 13.12 -6.54 8.81
CA ASP A 119 12.85 -7.14 7.49
C ASP A 119 11.66 -8.12 7.53
N ILE A 120 11.53 -8.92 8.59
CA ILE A 120 10.38 -9.82 8.79
C ILE A 120 9.09 -9.02 8.95
N THR A 121 9.14 -7.91 9.68
CA THR A 121 7.98 -7.03 9.89
C THR A 121 7.55 -6.37 8.58
N LEU A 122 8.51 -5.93 7.76
CA LEU A 122 8.25 -5.43 6.42
C LEU A 122 7.62 -6.52 5.52
N TYR A 123 8.15 -7.74 5.58
CA TYR A 123 7.62 -8.88 4.83
C TYR A 123 6.18 -9.20 5.25
N GLU A 124 5.90 -9.23 6.55
CA GLU A 124 4.55 -9.39 7.07
C GLU A 124 3.61 -8.31 6.52
N GLN A 125 4.01 -7.04 6.55
CA GLN A 125 3.16 -5.95 6.07
C GLN A 125 2.84 -6.09 4.58
N ILE A 126 3.85 -6.43 3.76
CA ILE A 126 3.69 -6.64 2.32
C ILE A 126 2.73 -7.81 2.06
N PHE A 127 2.90 -8.94 2.72
CA PHE A 127 2.08 -10.13 2.50
C PHE A 127 0.71 -10.07 3.14
N SER A 128 0.54 -9.33 4.25
CA SER A 128 -0.75 -9.14 4.94
C SER A 128 -1.65 -8.16 4.22
N HIS A 129 -1.08 -7.08 3.67
CA HIS A 129 -1.86 -5.94 3.20
C HIS A 129 -1.68 -5.68 1.72
N SER A 130 -0.43 -5.52 1.26
CA SER A 130 -0.14 -5.05 -0.10
C SER A 130 -0.40 -6.12 -1.17
N VAL A 131 0.11 -7.33 -0.98
CA VAL A 131 -0.01 -8.43 -1.94
C VAL A 131 -1.47 -8.81 -2.17
N PRO A 132 -2.27 -9.17 -1.15
CA PRO A 132 -3.68 -9.51 -1.36
C PRO A 132 -4.47 -8.38 -2.02
N HIS A 133 -4.18 -7.13 -1.65
CA HIS A 133 -4.86 -5.97 -2.20
C HIS A 133 -4.55 -5.76 -3.69
N ILE A 134 -3.28 -5.86 -4.11
CA ILE A 134 -2.89 -5.68 -5.52
C ILE A 134 -3.53 -6.78 -6.38
N TYR A 135 -3.41 -8.05 -5.98
CA TYR A 135 -3.97 -9.16 -6.75
C TYR A 135 -5.49 -9.12 -6.81
N ALA A 136 -6.16 -8.87 -5.68
CA ALA A 136 -7.62 -8.77 -5.67
C ALA A 136 -8.13 -7.60 -6.50
N THR A 137 -7.45 -6.44 -6.45
CA THR A 137 -7.83 -5.28 -7.26
C THR A 137 -7.63 -5.57 -8.74
N ALA A 138 -6.51 -6.16 -9.14
CA ALA A 138 -6.26 -6.53 -10.53
C ALA A 138 -7.32 -7.51 -11.06
N ILE A 139 -7.63 -8.57 -10.32
CA ILE A 139 -8.66 -9.56 -10.70
C ILE A 139 -10.04 -8.90 -10.79
N SER A 140 -10.41 -8.09 -9.78
CA SER A 140 -11.71 -7.42 -9.76
C SER A 140 -11.86 -6.47 -10.95
N THR A 141 -10.83 -5.66 -11.24
CA THR A 141 -10.82 -4.76 -12.39
C THR A 141 -11.01 -5.52 -13.69
N VAL A 142 -10.31 -6.64 -13.90
CA VAL A 142 -10.46 -7.46 -15.12
C VAL A 142 -11.90 -8.00 -15.25
N ILE A 143 -12.46 -8.55 -14.17
CA ILE A 143 -13.83 -9.10 -14.22
C ILE A 143 -14.85 -7.99 -14.51
N ILE A 144 -14.74 -6.84 -13.85
CA ILE A 144 -15.64 -5.69 -14.08
C ILE A 144 -15.51 -5.19 -15.52
N SER A 145 -14.28 -5.07 -16.05
CA SER A 145 -14.05 -4.67 -17.45
C SER A 145 -14.72 -5.63 -18.44
N VAL A 146 -14.61 -6.94 -18.22
CA VAL A 146 -15.27 -7.96 -19.06
C VAL A 146 -16.79 -7.85 -18.95
N MET A 147 -17.34 -7.67 -17.75
CA MET A 147 -18.79 -7.47 -17.54
C MET A 147 -19.32 -6.26 -18.32
N ILE A 148 -18.61 -5.13 -18.29
CA ILE A 148 -19.02 -3.91 -19.03
C ILE A 148 -18.92 -4.16 -20.55
N LEU A 149 -17.90 -4.87 -21.01
CA LEU A 149 -17.71 -5.16 -22.43
C LEU A 149 -18.86 -6.01 -23.00
N ILE A 150 -19.33 -7.00 -22.23
CA ILE A 150 -20.49 -7.83 -22.57
C ILE A 150 -21.78 -7.00 -22.58
N TYR A 151 -21.95 -6.09 -21.62
CA TYR A 151 -23.13 -5.23 -21.56
C TYR A 151 -23.20 -4.25 -22.73
N ASN A 152 -22.11 -3.52 -22.99
CA ASN A 152 -22.01 -2.62 -24.13
C ASN A 152 -20.54 -2.41 -24.52
N TRP A 153 -20.18 -2.94 -25.69
CA TRP A 153 -18.80 -2.90 -26.17
C TRP A 153 -18.26 -1.47 -26.33
N LYS A 154 -19.10 -0.48 -26.69
CA LYS A 154 -18.68 0.93 -26.85
C LYS A 154 -18.29 1.55 -25.50
N MET A 155 -19.08 1.29 -24.45
CA MET A 155 -18.77 1.78 -23.09
C MET A 155 -17.56 1.03 -22.49
N GLY A 156 -17.45 -0.27 -22.76
CA GLY A 156 -16.32 -1.07 -22.31
C GLY A 156 -14.99 -0.55 -22.89
N LEU A 157 -14.94 -0.30 -24.20
CA LEU A 157 -13.73 0.23 -24.84
C LEU A 157 -13.33 1.61 -24.31
N ALA A 158 -14.32 2.49 -24.10
CA ALA A 158 -14.12 3.82 -23.52
C ALA A 158 -13.61 3.78 -22.06
N THR A 159 -13.79 2.67 -21.35
CA THR A 159 -13.24 2.47 -20.00
C THR A 159 -11.87 1.82 -20.05
N ILE A 160 -11.69 0.82 -20.92
CA ILE A 160 -10.46 0.05 -21.03
C ILE A 160 -9.29 0.92 -21.48
N TRP A 161 -9.49 1.90 -22.38
CA TRP A 161 -8.38 2.78 -22.82
C TRP A 161 -7.85 3.70 -21.71
N VAL A 162 -8.62 3.95 -20.64
CA VAL A 162 -8.16 4.73 -19.47
C VAL A 162 -7.12 3.94 -18.66
N MET A 163 -7.21 2.61 -18.66
CA MET A 163 -6.28 1.74 -17.95
C MET A 163 -4.82 1.87 -18.43
N PRO A 164 -4.47 1.73 -19.73
CA PRO A 164 -3.11 1.91 -20.20
C PRO A 164 -2.59 3.35 -19.98
N ILE A 165 -3.45 4.36 -20.08
CA ILE A 165 -3.06 5.75 -19.81
C ILE A 165 -2.70 5.95 -18.34
N SER A 166 -3.52 5.44 -17.41
CA SER A 166 -3.22 5.53 -15.99
C SER A 166 -1.93 4.79 -15.62
N LEU A 167 -1.66 3.64 -16.23
CA LEU A 167 -0.40 2.91 -16.08
C LEU A 167 0.78 3.69 -16.64
N LEU A 168 0.63 4.34 -17.80
CA LEU A 168 1.67 5.17 -18.40
C LEU A 168 2.01 6.37 -17.49
N VAL A 169 1.00 7.09 -17.01
CA VAL A 169 1.17 8.21 -16.09
C VAL A 169 1.83 7.75 -14.79
N ALA A 170 1.39 6.62 -14.21
CA ALA A 170 1.99 6.05 -13.02
C ALA A 170 3.46 5.65 -13.24
N TYR A 171 3.79 5.10 -14.40
CA TYR A 171 5.17 4.74 -14.76
C TYR A 171 6.06 5.98 -14.90
N LEU A 172 5.59 7.04 -15.59
CA LEU A 172 6.31 8.30 -15.70
C LEU A 172 6.51 8.95 -14.33
N ALA A 173 5.46 8.99 -13.51
CA ALA A 173 5.52 9.51 -12.14
C ALA A 173 6.55 8.74 -11.31
N LYS A 174 6.55 7.41 -11.36
CA LYS A 174 7.53 6.56 -10.67
C LYS A 174 8.96 6.83 -11.14
N LYS A 175 9.18 7.03 -12.45
CA LYS A 175 10.49 7.36 -13.01
C LYS A 175 10.99 8.72 -12.51
N MET A 176 10.12 9.73 -12.48
CA MET A 176 10.43 11.04 -11.93
C MET A 176 10.72 10.97 -10.43
N GLN A 177 9.88 10.26 -9.68
CA GLN A 177 10.03 10.08 -8.23
C GLN A 177 11.33 9.36 -7.89
N LYS A 178 11.72 8.32 -8.64
CA LYS A 178 13.00 7.63 -8.46
C LYS A 178 14.19 8.58 -8.64
N LYS A 179 14.14 9.47 -9.64
CA LYS A 179 15.20 10.48 -9.84
C LYS A 179 15.28 11.46 -8.66
N SER A 180 14.13 11.94 -8.19
CA SER A 180 14.07 12.84 -7.02
C SER A 180 14.59 12.14 -5.76
N LEU A 181 14.15 10.91 -5.52
CA LEU A 181 14.57 10.10 -4.38
C LEU A 181 16.09 9.86 -4.40
N ASN A 182 16.66 9.48 -5.54
CA ASN A 182 18.11 9.31 -5.66
C ASN A 182 18.88 10.60 -5.36
N LYS A 183 18.34 11.76 -5.78
CA LYS A 183 18.94 13.07 -5.47
C LYS A 183 18.85 13.38 -3.97
N TRP A 184 17.71 13.10 -3.35
CA TRP A 184 17.50 13.28 -1.92
C TRP A 184 18.41 12.37 -1.10
N VAL A 185 18.54 11.09 -1.46
CA VAL A 185 19.44 10.13 -0.81
C VAL A 185 20.90 10.57 -0.95
N LYS A 186 21.32 11.03 -2.13
CA LYS A 186 22.69 11.51 -2.36
C LYS A 186 23.00 12.74 -1.50
N SER A 187 22.13 13.76 -1.51
CA SER A 187 22.33 14.96 -0.69
C SER A 187 22.25 14.67 0.81
N SER A 188 21.43 13.71 1.23
CA SER A 188 21.40 13.25 2.63
C SER A 188 22.73 12.67 3.05
N ARG A 189 23.33 11.83 2.19
CA ARG A 189 24.66 11.26 2.44
C ARG A 189 25.73 12.34 2.55
N GLU A 190 25.73 13.34 1.66
CA GLU A 190 26.68 14.47 1.73
C GLU A 190 26.57 15.24 3.05
N VAL A 191 25.35 15.43 3.59
CA VAL A 191 25.17 16.06 4.92
C VAL A 191 25.72 15.18 6.03
N PHE A 192 25.49 13.87 5.99
CA PHE A 192 26.01 12.95 7.02
C PHE A 192 27.54 12.85 6.98
N ASP A 193 28.14 12.83 5.79
CA ASP A 193 29.59 12.81 5.62
C ASP A 193 30.22 14.11 6.19
N ASP A 194 29.64 15.29 5.89
CA ASP A 194 30.09 16.59 6.45
C ASP A 194 29.96 16.63 7.98
N LEU A 195 28.85 16.13 8.53
CA LEU A 195 28.68 16.05 9.99
C LEU A 195 29.72 15.13 10.63
N GLN A 196 30.01 13.99 10.00
CA GLN A 196 31.01 13.05 10.50
C GLN A 196 32.42 13.66 10.50
N GLU A 197 32.81 14.31 9.40
CA GLU A 197 34.11 14.99 9.29
C GLU A 197 34.27 16.09 10.35
N ASN A 198 33.22 16.88 10.59
CA ASN A 198 33.22 17.92 11.63
C ASN A 198 33.36 17.35 13.05
N ILE A 199 32.82 16.15 13.32
CA ILE A 199 32.99 15.47 14.61
C ILE A 199 34.44 14.98 14.76
N GLU A 200 35.00 14.39 13.71
CA GLU A 200 36.37 13.87 13.70
C GLU A 200 37.41 15.00 13.85
N GLN A 201 37.18 16.16 13.23
CA GLN A 201 38.09 17.33 13.26
C GLN A 201 37.75 18.35 14.35
N ILE A 202 36.84 18.05 15.30
CA ILE A 202 36.33 19.05 16.26
C ILE A 202 37.44 19.72 17.09
N SER A 203 38.50 18.98 17.42
CA SER A 203 39.64 19.54 18.17
C SER A 203 40.43 20.53 17.32
N GLU A 204 40.67 20.23 16.05
CA GLU A 204 41.38 21.12 15.12
C GLU A 204 40.55 22.37 14.84
N ILE A 205 39.26 22.20 14.55
CA ILE A 205 38.33 23.32 14.30
C ILE A 205 38.32 24.31 15.48
N LYS A 206 38.35 23.79 16.73
CA LYS A 206 38.45 24.60 17.95
C LYS A 206 39.80 25.27 18.10
N SER A 207 40.90 24.55 17.88
CA SER A 207 42.27 25.08 17.98
C SER A 207 42.53 26.22 17.00
N TYR A 208 41.93 26.18 15.81
CA TYR A 208 42.07 27.22 14.78
C TYR A 208 40.97 28.30 14.81
N ASN A 209 40.03 28.28 15.77
CA ASN A 209 38.87 29.17 15.83
C ASN A 209 38.02 29.20 14.53
N LEU A 210 37.92 28.07 13.82
CA LEU A 210 37.23 27.95 12.53
C LEU A 210 35.75 27.55 12.64
N GLU A 211 35.23 27.47 13.86
CA GLU A 211 33.86 27.01 14.18
C GLU A 211 32.79 27.69 13.32
N LYS A 212 32.91 29.02 13.13
CA LYS A 212 31.94 29.82 12.39
C LYS A 212 31.87 29.44 10.90
N ASN A 213 33.01 29.14 10.28
CA ASN A 213 33.06 28.77 8.86
C ASN A 213 32.47 27.39 8.62
N HIS A 214 32.81 26.41 9.47
CA HIS A 214 32.26 25.05 9.37
C HIS A 214 30.75 25.03 9.65
N LEU A 215 30.28 25.78 10.65
CA LEU A 215 28.84 25.89 10.94
C LEU A 215 28.05 26.47 9.75
N ILE A 216 28.59 27.48 9.05
CA ILE A 216 27.95 28.08 7.86
C ILE A 216 27.88 27.07 6.71
N ASN A 217 28.92 26.25 6.51
CA ASN A 217 28.94 25.21 5.48
C ASN A 217 27.91 24.10 5.76
N SER A 218 27.83 23.61 7.01
CA SER A 218 26.83 22.60 7.38
C SER A 218 25.40 23.13 7.27
N ILE A 219 25.15 24.38 7.67
CA ILE A 219 23.84 25.05 7.47
C ILE A 219 23.51 25.15 5.98
N ARG A 220 24.48 25.49 5.13
CA ARG A 220 24.28 25.56 3.68
C ARG A 220 23.95 24.18 3.08
N CYS A 221 24.63 23.13 3.54
CA CYS A 221 24.36 21.76 3.13
C CYS A 221 22.94 21.33 3.52
N LEU A 222 22.51 21.64 4.75
CA LEU A 222 21.14 21.41 5.24
C LEU A 222 20.07 22.20 4.46
N ILE A 223 20.34 23.45 4.08
CA ILE A 223 19.44 24.25 3.25
C ILE A 223 19.29 23.64 1.86
N ASN A 224 20.37 23.14 1.26
CA ASN A 224 20.33 22.44 -0.02
C ASN A 224 19.55 21.14 0.05
N LEU A 225 19.72 20.36 1.12
CA LEU A 225 18.93 19.17 1.40
C LEU A 225 17.43 19.50 1.47
N ARG A 226 17.07 20.58 2.18
CA ARG A 226 15.68 21.01 2.33
C ARG A 226 15.05 21.43 1.00
N LYS A 227 15.82 21.96 0.05
CA LYS A 227 15.33 22.31 -1.30
C LYS A 227 15.09 21.10 -2.20
N ILE A 228 15.62 19.93 -1.85
CA ILE A 228 15.48 18.69 -2.63
C ILE A 228 14.27 17.86 -2.16
N ARG A 229 13.78 18.11 -0.94
CA ARG A 229 12.55 17.52 -0.40
C ARG A 229 11.32 18.16 -1.02
#